data_AF-A0A4R5VHE6-F1
#
_entry.id   AF-A0A4R5VHE6-F1
#
_cell.length_a   1.000
_cell.length_b   1.000
_cell.length_c   1.000
_cell.angle_alpha   90.00
_cell.angle_beta   90.00
_cell.angle_gamma   90.00
#
_symmetry.space_group_name_H-M   'P 1'
#
loop_
_entity.id
_entity.type
_entity.pdbx_description
1 polymer ?
#
loop_
_entity_poly.entity_id
_entity_poly.type
_entity_poly.pdbx_seq_one_letter_code
_entity_poly.pdbx_strand_id
1 'polypeptide(L)' 'MCKILNSHYNNSFILENTSGLISEDINNQIEEYIHDVYVVDKDFSWTYIQTHEVDEGPYFYKPVLDPVFFK' A
#
# COMPACT_ATOMS: atom_id res chain seq x y z
N MET A 1 2.32 -3.62 -12.85
CA MET A 1 0.91 -3.46 -12.45
C MET A 1 0.86 -3.57 -10.94
N CYS A 2 0.32 -2.56 -10.27
CA CYS A 2 0.07 -2.60 -8.83
C CYS A 2 -1.38 -2.17 -8.56
N LYS A 3 -1.87 -2.47 -7.36
CA LYS A 3 -3.19 -2.06 -6.90
C LYS A 3 -3.02 -1.11 -5.71
N ILE A 4 -3.81 -0.05 -5.67
CA ILE A 4 -3.90 0.85 -4.51
C ILE A 4 -5.18 0.53 -3.74
N LEU A 5 -5.04 0.34 -2.44
CA LEU A 5 -6.12 0.11 -1.49
C LEU A 5 -6.07 1.21 -0.42
N ASN A 6 -7.23 1.62 0.09
CA ASN A 6 -7.35 2.55 1.21
C ASN A 6 -8.06 1.84 2.37
N SER A 7 -7.57 1.96 3.61
CA SER A 7 -8.15 1.24 4.76
C SER A 7 -9.60 1.63 5.09
N HIS A 8 -10.01 2.86 4.77
CA HIS A 8 -11.35 3.38 5.12
C HIS A 8 -12.38 3.24 4.02
N TYR A 9 -11.95 3.08 2.77
CA TYR A 9 -12.85 2.95 1.63
C TYR A 9 -12.74 1.56 1.03
N ASN A 10 -13.88 0.94 0.70
CA ASN A 10 -13.92 -0.40 0.10
C ASN A 10 -13.61 -0.37 -1.41
N ASN A 11 -12.68 0.50 -1.80
CA ASN A 11 -12.38 0.88 -3.17
C ASN A 11 -10.96 0.41 -3.49
N SER A 12 -10.75 -0.05 -4.72
CA SER A 12 -9.40 -0.36 -5.20
C SER A 12 -9.18 0.27 -6.55
N PHE A 13 -7.98 0.82 -6.75
CA PHE A 13 -7.54 1.35 -8.03
C PHE A 13 -6.48 0.43 -8.61
N ILE A 14 -6.64 0.07 -9.89
CA ILE A 14 -5.64 -0.67 -10.63
C ILE A 14 -4.80 0.32 -11.41
N LEU A 15 -3.48 0.26 -11.23
CA LEU A 15 -2.54 1.09 -11.96
C LEU A 15 -1.68 0.22 -12.89
N GLU A 16 -1.65 0.63 -14.15
CA GLU A 16 -0.79 0.07 -15.18
C GLU A 16 0.38 1.01 -15.47
N ASN A 17 1.48 0.46 -16.00
CA ASN A 17 2.69 1.22 -16.34
C ASN A 17 3.28 2.08 -15.20
N THR A 18 3.45 1.48 -14.02
CA THR A 18 3.82 2.17 -12.77
C THR A 18 5.33 2.26 -12.53
N SER A 19 6.16 2.16 -13.57
CA SER A 19 7.62 2.17 -13.43
C SER A 19 8.19 3.50 -12.90
N GLY A 20 7.42 4.59 -12.98
CA GLY A 20 7.78 5.90 -12.46
C GLY A 20 7.07 6.32 -11.18
N LEU A 21 6.24 5.45 -10.58
CA LEU A 21 5.53 5.77 -9.35
C LEU A 21 6.52 5.85 -8.18
N ILE A 22 6.55 6.99 -7.49
CA ILE A 22 7.37 7.21 -6.29
C ILE A 22 6.49 7.46 -5.06
N SER A 23 7.08 7.42 -3.87
CA SER A 23 6.37 7.61 -2.59
C SER A 23 5.62 8.94 -2.51
N GLU A 24 6.22 10.00 -3.04
CA GLU A 24 5.70 11.37 -3.05
C GLU A 24 4.46 11.53 -3.92
N ASP A 25 4.22 10.61 -4.86
CA ASP A 25 3.00 10.59 -5.67
C ASP A 25 1.78 10.06 -4.88
N ILE A 26 2.01 9.44 -3.72
CA ILE A 26 0.99 8.79 -2.91
C ILE A 26 0.57 9.74 -1.78
N ASN A 27 -0.53 10.46 -2.00
CA ASN A 27 -1.17 11.26 -0.95
C ASN A 27 -2.20 10.42 -0.18
N ASN A 28 -1.98 10.26 1.12
CA ASN A 28 -2.89 9.54 2.01
C ASN A 28 -3.76 10.45 2.90
N GLN A 29 -3.68 11.77 2.68
CA GLN A 29 -4.51 12.75 3.37
C GLN A 29 -5.74 13.10 2.52
N ILE A 30 -6.92 12.93 3.11
CA ILE A 30 -8.19 13.34 2.53
C ILE A 30 -8.88 14.24 3.54
N GLU A 31 -9.13 15.49 3.17
CA GLU A 31 -9.64 16.52 4.07
C GLU A 31 -8.76 16.66 5.34
N GLU A 32 -9.34 16.49 6.52
CA GLU A 32 -8.66 16.59 7.81
C GLU A 32 -8.10 15.26 8.32
N TYR A 33 -8.29 14.16 7.56
CA TYR A 33 -7.94 12.82 8.00
C TYR A 33 -6.77 12.25 7.19
N ILE A 34 -5.89 11.53 7.89
CA ILE A 34 -4.83 10.74 7.30
C ILE A 34 -5.28 9.27 7.35
N HIS A 35 -5.18 8.57 6.23
CA HIS A 35 -5.59 7.18 6.10
C HIS A 35 -4.39 6.29 5.79
N ASP A 36 -4.54 4.99 6.00
CA ASP A 36 -3.54 4.06 5.50
C ASP A 36 -3.80 3.80 4.01
N VAL A 37 -2.75 3.95 3.20
CA VAL A 37 -2.74 3.60 1.79
C VAL A 37 -1.77 2.45 1.56
N TYR A 38 -2.26 1.41 0.89
CA TYR A 38 -1.50 0.22 0.56
C TYR A 38 -1.30 0.17 -0.95
N VAL A 39 -0.05 0.05 -1.39
CA VAL A 39 0.28 -0.28 -2.77
C VAL A 39 0.79 -1.71 -2.78
N VAL A 40 0.07 -2.59 -3.46
CA VAL A 40 0.40 -4.01 -3.55
C VAL A 40 0.79 -4.38 -4.97
N ASP A 41 1.75 -5.29 -5.09
CA ASP A 41 1.97 -5.99 -6.34
C ASP A 41 0.77 -6.88 -6.70
N LYS A 42 0.59 -7.18 -7.99
CA LYS A 42 -0.46 -8.07 -8.51
C LYS A 42 -0.49 -9.45 -7.83
N ASP A 43 0.66 -9.95 -7.41
CA ASP A 43 0.83 -11.27 -6.79
C ASP A 43 1.01 -11.19 -5.25
N PHE A 44 0.86 -9.99 -4.65
CA PHE A 44 1.05 -9.73 -3.21
C PHE A 44 2.42 -10.17 -2.65
N SER A 45 3.45 -10.21 -3.49
CA SER A 45 4.84 -10.47 -3.13
C SER A 45 5.51 -9.33 -2.35
N TRP A 46 4.94 -8.12 -2.41
CA TRP A 46 5.31 -6.98 -1.59
C TRP A 46 4.12 -6.04 -1.39
N THR A 47 4.18 -5.24 -0.32
CA THR A 47 3.23 -4.18 0.00
C THR A 47 4.01 -2.96 0.44
N TYR A 48 3.82 -1.83 -0.22
CA TYR A 48 4.23 -0.53 0.30
C TYR A 48 3.08 0.05 1.11
N ILE A 49 3.38 0.61 2.27
CA ILE A 49 2.40 1.11 3.23
C ILE A 49 2.76 2.56 3.52
N GLN A 50 1.83 3.47 3.24
CA GLN A 50 1.85 4.84 3.74
C GLN A 50 0.82 4.90 4.87
N THR A 51 1.30 5.00 6.11
CA THR A 51 0.42 4.92 7.29
C THR A 51 -0.12 6.29 7.72
N HIS A 52 -1.22 6.27 8.48
CA HIS A 52 -1.72 7.42 9.22
C HIS A 52 -0.84 7.84 10.41
N GLU A 53 0.07 6.96 10.87
CA GLU A 53 1.04 7.24 11.92
C GLU A 53 2.18 8.11 11.36
N VAL A 54 2.06 9.43 11.52
CA VAL A 54 2.99 10.43 10.94
C VAL A 54 4.45 10.16 11.29
N ASP A 55 4.71 9.63 12.49
CA ASP A 55 6.06 9.41 13.02
C ASP A 55 6.72 8.12 12.49
N GLU A 56 5.94 7.17 11.96
CA GLU A 56 6.46 5.87 11.48
C GLU A 56 6.91 5.93 10.02
N GLY A 57 6.38 6.89 9.25
CA GLY A 57 6.69 7.05 7.84
C GLY A 57 6.29 5.84 6.97
N PRO A 58 6.58 5.88 5.66
CA PRO A 58 6.29 4.76 4.80
C PRO A 58 7.27 3.60 4.94
N TYR A 59 6.77 2.38 4.74
CA TYR A 59 7.60 1.17 4.78
C TYR A 59 7.13 0.10 3.79
N PHE A 60 8.07 -0.77 3.44
CA PHE A 60 7.78 -1.97 2.66
C PHE A 60 7.59 -3.16 3.59
N TYR A 61 6.47 -3.84 3.42
CA TYR A 61 6.23 -5.17 3.94
C TYR A 61 6.44 -6.20 2.83
N LYS A 62 7.16 -7.28 3.17
CA LYS A 62 7.31 -8.45 2.32
C LYS A 62 6.92 -9.66 3.15
N PRO A 63 5.90 -10.45 2.73
CA PRO A 63 5.58 -11.68 3.42
C PRO A 63 6.81 -12.58 3.40
N VAL A 64 7.23 -13.05 4.58
CA VAL A 64 8.04 -14.26 4.64
C VAL A 64 7.06 -15.38 4.29
N LEU A 65 7.28 -16.05 3.15
CA LEU A 65 6.59 -17.30 2.85
C LEU A 65 7.06 -18.34 3.87
N ASP A 66 6.47 -18.30 5.06
CA ASP A 66 6.57 -19.40 6.00
C ASP A 66 5.46 -20.41 5.62
N PRO A 67 5.82 -21.59 5.10
CA PRO A 67 4.86 -22.59 4.66
C PRO A 67 3.95 -23.12 5.79
N VAL A 68 4.20 -22.73 7.05
CA VAL A 68 3.43 -23.18 8.22
C VAL A 68 2.16 -22.34 8.47
N PHE A 69 2.09 -21.09 8.02
CA PHE A 69 1.00 -20.16 8.40
C PHE A 69 -0.17 -20.06 7.41
N PHE A 70 -0.16 -20.82 6.31
CA PHE A 70 -1.33 -21.02 5.46
C PHE A 70 -1.87 -22.44 5.67
N LYS A 71 -2.58 -22.65 6.79
CA LYS A 71 -3.33 -23.87 7.08
C LYS A 71 -4.72 -23.54 7.60
#